data_AF-A0A5S5DQI0-F1
#
_entry.id   AF-A0A5S5DQI0-F1
#
_cell.length_a   1.000
_cell.length_b   1.000
_cell.length_c   1.000
_cell.angle_alpha   90.00
_cell.angle_beta   90.00
_cell.angle_gamma   90.00
#
_symmetry.space_group_name_H-M   'P 1'
#
loop_
_entity.id
_entity.type
_entity.pdbx_description
1 polymer ?
#
loop_
_entity_poly.entity_id
_entity_poly.type
_entity_poly.pdbx_seq_one_letter_code
_entity_poly.pdbx_strand_id
1 'polypeptide(L)'
;MIEKEISIKRLDQVKDIFIFSCFTGLAYADVKKLSKNDVVIGIDGEQWIKTKRTKTDTRSNIPILPTAEAILEKYAEHPDVVNTEKLLPC
;
A
#
# COMPACT_ATOMS: atom_id res chain seq x y z
N MET A 1 -9.51 3.34 13.19
CA MET A 1 -8.31 2.56 12.81
C MET A 1 -8.25 1.31 13.67
N ILE A 2 -7.49 0.27 13.30
CA ILE A 2 -7.28 -0.86 14.21
C ILE A 2 -6.40 -0.35 15.36
N GLU A 3 -7.03 -0.14 16.52
CA GLU A 3 -6.42 0.50 17.68
C GLU A 3 -5.62 -0.50 18.49
N LYS A 4 -4.36 -0.67 18.09
CA LYS A 4 -3.33 -1.28 18.92
C LYS A 4 -2.10 -0.39 18.95
N GLU A 5 -1.80 0.13 20.13
CA GLU A 5 -0.64 0.97 20.36
C GLU A 5 0.63 0.11 20.38
N ILE A 6 1.59 0.45 19.51
CA ILE A 6 2.87 -0.24 19.40
C ILE A 6 3.97 0.81 19.58
N SER A 7 4.69 0.73 20.70
CA SER A 7 5.77 1.67 21.03
C SER A 7 7.01 1.51 20.12
N ILE A 8 7.23 0.31 19.59
CA ILE A 8 8.35 0.02 18.69
C ILE A 8 7.97 0.42 17.26
N LYS A 9 8.53 1.55 16.76
CA LYS A 9 8.26 2.09 15.42
C LYS A 9 8.32 1.04 14.30
N ARG A 10 9.31 0.15 14.33
CA ARG A 10 9.46 -0.92 13.32
C ARG A 10 8.29 -1.92 13.33
N LEU A 11 7.76 -2.27 14.50
CA LEU A 11 6.59 -3.16 14.57
C LEU A 11 5.31 -2.43 14.13
N ASP A 12 5.19 -1.13 14.41
CA ASP A 12 4.07 -0.32 13.95
C ASP A 12 4.00 -0.27 12.41
N GLN A 13 5.16 -0.09 11.77
CA GLN A 13 5.30 -0.18 10.32
C GLN A 13 4.94 -1.55 9.75
N VAL A 14 5.40 -2.63 10.38
CA VAL A 14 5.02 -3.99 9.95
C VAL A 14 3.52 -4.22 10.08
N LYS A 15 2.89 -3.73 11.17
CA LYS A 15 1.44 -3.79 11.38
C LYS A 15 0.71 -3.08 10.24
N ASP A 16 1.13 -1.87 9.88
CA ASP A 16 0.45 -1.10 8.85
C ASP A 16 0.59 -1.73 7.46
N ILE A 17 1.77 -2.21 7.10
CA ILE A 17 1.97 -2.94 5.82
C ILE A 17 1.12 -4.22 5.79
N PHE A 18 1.02 -4.92 6.92
CA PHE A 18 0.16 -6.10 7.03
C PHE A 18 -1.33 -5.73 6.86
N ILE A 19 -1.81 -4.68 7.52
CA ILE A 19 -3.18 -4.19 7.38
C ILE A 19 -3.46 -3.77 5.93
N PHE A 20 -2.54 -3.03 5.30
CA PHE A 20 -2.64 -2.66 3.90
C PHE A 20 -2.79 -3.89 2.99
N SER A 21 -2.02 -4.94 3.27
CA SER A 21 -2.13 -6.22 2.55
C SER A 21 -3.50 -6.88 2.74
N CYS A 22 -4.09 -6.80 3.93
CA CYS A 22 -5.44 -7.32 4.19
C CYS A 22 -6.53 -6.56 3.41
N PHE A 23 -6.42 -5.24 3.29
CA PHE A 23 -7.41 -4.43 2.58
C PHE A 23 -7.25 -4.43 1.06
N THR A 24 -6.05 -4.77 0.55
CA THR A 24 -5.77 -4.84 -0.89
C THR A 24 -5.74 -6.27 -1.44
N GLY A 25 -5.63 -7.28 -0.58
CA GLY A 25 -5.48 -8.67 -0.99
C GLY A 25 -4.14 -8.98 -1.68
N LEU A 26 -3.18 -8.07 -1.61
CA LEU A 26 -1.85 -8.25 -2.17
C LEU A 26 -0.95 -9.00 -1.20
N ALA A 27 -0.13 -9.89 -1.72
CA ALA A 27 0.94 -10.48 -0.94
C ALA A 27 2.01 -9.42 -0.65
N TYR A 28 2.71 -9.55 0.48
CA TYR A 28 3.81 -8.65 0.84
C TYR A 28 4.83 -8.45 -0.30
N ALA A 29 5.15 -9.52 -1.04
CA ALA A 29 6.07 -9.47 -2.17
C ALA A 29 5.59 -8.59 -3.33
N ASP A 30 4.27 -8.47 -3.52
CA ASP A 30 3.68 -7.57 -4.52
C ASP A 30 3.57 -6.15 -3.96
N VAL A 31 3.18 -5.97 -2.69
CA VAL A 31 3.17 -4.65 -2.01
C VAL A 31 4.55 -3.99 -2.06
N LYS A 32 5.61 -4.76 -1.84
CA LYS A 32 7.00 -4.28 -1.91
C LYS A 32 7.43 -3.79 -3.29
N LYS A 33 6.75 -4.22 -4.35
CA LYS A 33 7.00 -3.81 -5.73
C LYS A 33 6.12 -2.64 -6.18
N LEU A 34 5.09 -2.30 -5.41
CA LEU A 34 4.21 -1.20 -5.75
C LEU A 34 4.98 0.11 -5.74
N SER A 35 4.73 0.88 -6.78
CA SER A 35 5.20 2.23 -6.97
C SER A 35 4.03 3.21 -6.92
N LYS A 36 4.35 4.50 -6.79
CA LYS A 36 3.33 5.55 -6.90
C LYS A 36 2.61 5.54 -8.25
N ASN A 37 3.30 5.08 -9.31
CA ASN A 37 2.75 4.98 -10.66
C ASN A 37 1.70 3.87 -10.81
N ASP A 38 1.66 2.90 -9.88
CA ASP A 38 0.64 1.87 -9.87
C ASP A 38 -0.70 2.38 -9.30
N VAL A 39 -0.72 3.56 -8.67
CA VAL A 39 -1.96 4.18 -8.16
C VAL A 39 -2.55 5.11 -9.22
N VAL A 40 -3.82 4.92 -9.55
CA VAL A 40 -4.54 5.72 -10.55
C VAL A 40 -5.93 6.08 -10.07
N ILE A 41 -6.46 7.19 -10.60
CA ILE A 41 -7.86 7.56 -10.37
C ILE A 41 -8.76 6.80 -11.36
N GLY A 42 -9.80 6.16 -10.83
CA GLY A 42 -10.83 5.46 -11.58
C GLY A 42 -11.83 6.42 -12.23
N ILE A 43 -12.72 5.88 -13.06
CA ILE A 43 -13.81 6.65 -13.67
C ILE A 43 -14.85 7.13 -12.65
N ASP A 44 -14.88 6.48 -11.50
CA ASP A 44 -15.68 6.80 -10.32
C ASP A 44 -15.06 7.92 -9.48
N GLY A 45 -13.82 8.34 -9.78
CA GLY A 45 -13.07 9.32 -8.99
C GLY A 45 -12.31 8.71 -7.81
N GLU A 46 -12.44 7.40 -7.59
CA GLU A 46 -11.79 6.68 -6.49
C GLU A 46 -10.36 6.29 -6.85
N GLN A 47 -9.51 6.02 -5.86
CA GLN A 47 -8.15 5.55 -6.10
C GLN A 47 -8.11 4.02 -6.31
N TRP A 48 -7.31 3.58 -7.28
CA TRP A 48 -7.14 2.17 -7.63
C TRP A 48 -5.67 1.81 -7.77
N ILE A 49 -5.28 0.63 -7.29
CA ILE A 49 -3.99 0.01 -7.57
C ILE A 49 -4.12 -0.82 -8.84
N LYS A 50 -3.36 -0.47 -9.88
CA LYS A 50 -3.20 -1.22 -11.11
C LYS A 50 -1.81 -1.84 -11.14
N THR A 51 -1.72 -3.13 -10.85
CA THR A 51 -0.44 -3.85 -10.86
C THR A 51 -0.52 -5.14 -11.65
N LYS A 52 0.61 -5.62 -12.17
CA LYS A 52 0.73 -6.94 -12.80
C LYS A 52 1.16 -7.94 -11.75
N ARG A 53 0.38 -9.01 -11.55
CA ARG A 53 0.81 -10.09 -10.64
C ARG A 53 2.07 -10.76 -11.16
N THR A 54 3.10 -10.82 -10.30
CA THR A 54 4.41 -11.42 -10.60
C THR A 54 4.29 -12.86 -11.13
N LYS A 55 3.32 -13.65 -10.66
CA LYS A 55 3.24 -15.09 -10.95
C LYS A 55 2.41 -15.47 -12.19
N THR A 56 1.47 -14.63 -12.63
CA THR A 56 0.49 -15.01 -13.67
C THR A 56 0.36 -13.99 -14.81
N ASP A 57 1.10 -12.87 -14.74
CA ASP A 57 0.96 -11.70 -15.64
C ASP A 57 -0.48 -11.14 -15.73
N THR A 58 -1.35 -11.53 -14.80
CA THR A 58 -2.72 -11.03 -14.73
C THR A 58 -2.72 -9.63 -14.14
N ARG A 59 -3.31 -8.67 -14.85
CA ARG A 59 -3.54 -7.32 -14.32
C ARG A 59 -4.54 -7.39 -13.17
N SER A 60 -4.17 -6.87 -12.01
CA SER A 60 -5.06 -6.70 -10.86
C SER A 60 -5.41 -5.22 -10.75
N ASN A 61 -6.71 -4.93 -10.73
CA ASN A 61 -7.24 -3.61 -10.42
C ASN A 61 -7.91 -3.71 -9.05
N ILE A 62 -7.35 -3.05 -8.05
CA ILE A 62 -7.78 -3.17 -6.66
C ILE A 62 -8.20 -1.79 -6.17
N PRO A 63 -9.44 -1.59 -5.67
CA PRO A 63 -9.84 -0.31 -5.11
C PRO A 63 -9.07 -0.05 -3.82
N ILE A 64 -8.61 1.18 -3.62
CA ILE A 64 -7.98 1.60 -2.37
C ILE A 64 -9.09 2.01 -1.42
N LEU A 65 -9.34 1.15 -0.43
CA LEU A 65 -10.34 1.42 0.60
C LEU A 65 -9.82 2.46 1.61
N PRO A 66 -10.70 3.17 2.34
CA PRO A 66 -10.29 4.26 3.23
C PRO A 66 -9.20 3.88 4.25
N THR A 67 -9.21 2.64 4.76
CA THR A 67 -8.17 2.16 5.68
C THR A 67 -6.81 2.02 4.99
N ALA A 68 -6.77 1.57 3.74
CA ALA A 68 -5.54 1.47 2.96
C ALA A 68 -5.03 2.87 2.58
N GLU A 69 -5.93 3.78 2.20
CA GLU A 69 -5.61 5.18 1.91
C GLU A 69 -4.98 5.89 3.11
N ALA A 70 -5.58 5.76 4.30
CA ALA A 70 -5.03 6.36 5.52
C ALA A 70 -3.61 5.86 5.85
N ILE A 71 -3.29 4.61 5.49
CA ILE A 71 -1.93 4.07 5.64
C ILE A 71 -0.99 4.71 4.61
N LEU A 72 -1.43 4.91 3.37
CA LEU A 72 -0.64 5.61 2.35
C LEU A 72 -0.33 7.05 2.77
N GLU A 73 -1.33 7.77 3.28
CA GLU A 73 -1.18 9.14 3.78
C GLU A 73 -0.19 9.20 4.96
N LYS A 74 -0.29 8.26 5.91
CA LYS A 74 0.64 8.16 7.05
C LYS A 74 2.11 8.07 6.61
N TYR A 75 2.39 7.43 5.47
CA TYR A 75 3.75 7.20 4.97
C TYR A 75 4.15 8.08 3.78
N ALA A 76 3.30 9.02 3.35
CA ALA A 76 3.54 9.85 2.16
C ALA A 76 4.87 10.63 2.23
N GLU A 77 5.24 11.09 3.43
CA GLU A 77 6.47 11.83 3.70
C GLU A 77 7.60 10.97 4.29
N HIS A 78 7.42 9.65 4.35
CA HIS A 78 8.45 8.77 4.89
C HIS A 78 9.71 8.82 4.00
N PRO A 79 10.94 8.94 4.57
CA PRO A 79 12.16 9.08 3.78
C PRO A 79 12.32 7.99 2.71
N ASP A 80 12.00 6.74 3.04
CA ASP A 80 12.04 5.65 2.06
C ASP A 80 11.04 5.82 0.91
N VAL A 81 9.87 6.41 1.14
CA VAL A 81 8.83 6.65 0.12
C VAL A 81 9.14 7.90 -0.71
N VAL A 82 9.84 8.88 -0.13
CA VAL A 82 10.26 10.10 -0.85
C VAL A 82 11.50 9.81 -1.70
N ASN A 83 12.47 9.07 -1.15
CA ASN A 83 13.74 8.79 -1.81
C ASN A 83 13.69 7.59 -2.76
N THR A 84 12.60 6.81 -2.77
CA THR A 84 12.39 5.70 -3.70
C THR A 84 11.08 5.87 -4.44
N GLU A 85 10.91 5.18 -5.58
CA GLU A 85 9.64 5.19 -6.31
C GLU A 85 8.56 4.31 -5.65
N LYS A 86 8.82 3.74 -4.47
CA LYS A 86 7.91 2.81 -3.79
C LYS A 86 6.71 3.54 -3.20
N LEU A 87 5.62 2.78 -3.05
CA LEU A 87 4.38 3.26 -2.47
C LEU A 87 4.38 3.23 -0.93
N LEU A 88 5.13 2.31 -0.33
CA LEU A 88 5.23 2.12 1.13
C LEU A 88 6.69 1.87 1.54
N PRO A 89 7.07 2.12 2.81
CA PRO A 89 8.42 1.89 3.29
C PRO A 89 8.65 0.39 3.54
N CYS A 90 8.96 -0.40 2.51
CA CYS A 90 9.20 -1.85 2.61
C CYS A 90 10.33 -2.40 1.72
#